data_AF-A0A705ZXG5-F1
#
_entry.id   AF-A0A705ZXG5-F1
#
_cell.length_a   1.000
_cell.length_b   1.000
_cell.length_c   1.000
_cell.angle_alpha   90.00
_cell.angle_beta   90.00
_cell.angle_gamma   90.00
#
_symmetry.space_group_name_H-M   'P 1'
#
loop_
_entity.id
_entity.type
_entity.pdbx_description
1 polymer ?
#
loop_
_entity_poly.entity_id
_entity_poly.type
_entity_poly.pdbx_seq_one_letter_code
_entity_poly.pdbx_strand_id
1 'polypeptide(L)' 'MNSADLSKILEEHKVWITSMRESGSRANLYGADLYGANLRGADLRDADLCGADLYGANLRGANLYGANLYGANLCGA' A
#
# COMPACT_ATOMS: atom_id res chain seq x y z
N MET A 1 5.82 -2.76 10.20
CA MET A 1 6.99 -2.19 9.46
C MET A 1 7.26 -0.78 9.99
N ASN A 2 8.48 -0.21 9.89
CA ASN A 2 8.68 1.18 10.33
C ASN A 2 8.17 2.19 9.27
N SER A 3 8.01 3.45 9.65
CA SER A 3 7.46 4.49 8.75
C SER A 3 8.38 4.82 7.58
N ALA A 4 9.69 4.75 7.76
CA ALA A 4 10.66 5.07 6.71
C ALA A 4 10.63 4.03 5.57
N ASP A 5 10.57 2.75 5.93
CA ASP A 5 10.46 1.65 4.98
C ASP A 5 9.15 1.76 4.17
N LEU A 6 8.03 2.04 4.86
CA LEU A 6 6.74 2.24 4.21
C LEU A 6 6.78 3.43 3.24
N SER A 7 7.29 4.59 3.66
CA SER A 7 7.40 5.75 2.79
C SER A 7 8.26 5.48 1.56
N LYS A 8 9.37 4.75 1.72
CA LYS A 8 10.23 4.36 0.60
C LYS A 8 9.48 3.49 -0.41
N ILE A 9 8.74 2.48 0.06
CA ILE A 9 7.93 1.61 -0.81
C ILE A 9 6.89 2.44 -1.57
N LEU A 10 6.21 3.37 -0.90
CA LEU A 10 5.20 4.22 -1.53
C LEU A 10 5.79 5.15 -2.59
N GLU A 11 6.98 5.71 -2.36
CA GLU A 11 7.66 6.55 -3.36
C GLU A 11 8.12 5.72 -4.56
N GLU A 12 8.72 4.55 -4.34
CA GLU A 12 9.09 3.64 -5.44
C GLU A 12 7.87 3.19 -6.25
N HIS A 13 6.74 2.95 -5.58
CA HIS A 13 5.50 2.57 -6.23
C HIS A 13 4.87 3.70 -7.02
N LYS A 14 4.95 4.93 -6.51
CA LYS A 14 4.51 6.11 -7.24
C LYS A 14 5.33 6.31 -8.52
N VAL A 15 6.64 6.15 -8.45
CA VAL A 15 7.51 6.17 -9.64
C VAL A 15 7.06 5.07 -10.62
N TRP A 16 6.84 3.85 -10.12
CA TRP A 16 6.35 2.72 -10.93
C TRP A 16 5.05 2.99 -11.67
N ILE A 17 4.07 3.58 -11.01
CA ILE A 17 2.79 3.90 -11.67
C ILE A 17 2.96 5.05 -12.67
N THR A 18 3.69 6.09 -12.30
CA THR A 18 3.83 7.30 -13.12
C THR A 18 4.74 7.11 -14.33
N SER A 19 5.68 6.17 -14.28
CA SER A 19 6.56 5.82 -15.39
C SER A 19 5.96 4.73 -16.30
N MET A 20 4.65 4.50 -16.27
CA MET A 20 3.98 3.41 -17.00
C MET A 20 4.60 2.03 -16.75
N ARG A 21 5.02 1.74 -15.52
CA ARG A 21 5.64 0.47 -15.09
C ARG A 21 7.06 0.21 -15.60
N GLU A 22 7.72 1.22 -16.17
CA GLU A 22 9.10 1.12 -16.69
C GLU A 22 10.21 1.32 -15.63
N SER A 23 9.95 1.98 -14.49
CA SER A 23 10.95 2.35 -13.48
C SER A 23 10.36 2.38 -12.07
N GLY A 24 11.13 2.06 -11.03
CA GLY A 24 10.61 1.91 -9.67
C GLY A 24 10.06 0.50 -9.41
N SER A 25 9.36 0.33 -8.28
CA SER A 25 8.93 -0.98 -7.80
C SER A 25 7.44 -1.00 -7.48
N ARG A 26 6.71 -2.01 -7.94
CA ARG A 26 5.34 -2.28 -7.45
C ARG A 26 5.37 -2.43 -5.92
N ALA A 27 4.44 -1.79 -5.22
CA ALA A 27 4.36 -1.91 -3.76
C ALA A 27 4.08 -3.38 -3.37
N ASN A 28 5.06 -4.01 -2.74
CA ASN A 28 4.92 -5.31 -2.11
C ASN A 28 4.79 -5.11 -0.60
N LEU A 29 3.56 -5.25 -0.11
CA LEU A 29 3.16 -5.12 1.28
C LEU A 29 2.52 -6.45 1.76
N TYR A 30 2.91 -7.57 1.15
CA TYR A 30 2.46 -8.91 1.54
C TYR A 30 2.73 -9.15 3.03
N GLY A 31 1.70 -9.48 3.79
CA GLY A 31 1.79 -9.75 5.23
C GLY A 31 2.28 -8.56 6.07
N ALA A 32 2.30 -7.35 5.53
CA ALA A 32 2.85 -6.20 6.23
C ALA A 32 1.96 -5.78 7.41
N ASP A 33 2.58 -5.50 8.55
CA ASP A 33 1.93 -4.80 9.66
C ASP A 33 1.87 -3.30 9.33
N LEU A 34 0.64 -2.86 9.02
CA LEU A 34 0.24 -1.49 8.69
C LEU A 34 -0.83 -0.99 9.70
N TYR A 35 -0.85 -1.53 10.93
CA TYR A 35 -1.75 -1.11 11.98
C TYR A 35 -1.68 0.41 12.19
N GLY A 36 -2.83 1.08 12.07
CA GLY A 36 -2.92 2.53 12.26
C GLY A 36 -2.15 3.37 11.22
N ALA A 37 -1.64 2.77 10.14
CA ALA A 37 -0.83 3.47 9.17
C ALA A 37 -1.62 4.58 8.46
N ASN A 38 -1.02 5.75 8.27
CA ASN A 38 -1.64 6.82 7.49
C ASN A 38 -1.32 6.64 6.00
N LEU A 39 -2.27 6.05 5.26
CA LEU A 39 -2.21 5.81 3.82
C LEU A 39 -3.16 6.75 3.04
N ARG A 40 -3.53 7.88 3.65
CA ARG A 40 -4.50 8.81 3.08
C ARG A 40 -4.01 9.33 1.73
N GLY A 41 -4.81 9.11 0.68
CA GLY A 41 -4.48 9.55 -0.68
C GLY A 41 -3.35 8.76 -1.34
N ALA A 42 -2.87 7.66 -0.74
CA ALA A 42 -1.83 6.84 -1.34
C ALA A 42 -2.34 6.19 -2.64
N ASP A 43 -1.52 6.21 -3.69
CA ASP A 43 -1.77 5.45 -4.91
C ASP A 43 -1.17 4.05 -4.72
N LEU A 44 -2.03 3.08 -4.43
CA LEU A 44 -1.70 1.67 -4.18
C LEU A 44 -2.28 0.79 -5.30
N ARG A 45 -2.40 1.35 -6.51
CA ARG A 45 -2.92 0.61 -7.65
C ARG A 45 -2.05 -0.57 -7.98
N ASP A 46 -2.71 -1.69 -8.22
CA ASP A 46 -2.04 -2.96 -8.39
C ASP A 46 -1.14 -3.34 -7.19
N ALA A 47 -1.14 -2.71 -6.02
CA ALA A 47 -0.25 -3.13 -4.93
C ALA A 47 -0.55 -4.57 -4.47
N ASP A 48 0.45 -5.29 -3.96
CA ASP A 48 0.20 -6.55 -3.24
C ASP A 48 0.09 -6.27 -1.74
N LEU A 49 -1.13 -6.36 -1.21
CA LEU A 49 -1.48 -6.19 0.20
C LEU A 49 -1.99 -7.50 0.81
N CYS A 50 -1.74 -8.64 0.15
CA CYS A 50 -2.26 -9.93 0.59
C CYS A 50 -1.77 -10.25 2.01
N GLY A 51 -2.69 -10.56 2.91
CA GLY A 51 -2.41 -10.83 4.31
C GLY A 51 -1.95 -9.63 5.15
N ALA A 52 -1.94 -8.40 4.61
CA ALA A 52 -1.52 -7.22 5.36
C ALA A 52 -2.50 -6.91 6.51
N ASP A 53 -1.97 -6.47 7.66
CA ASP A 53 -2.80 -5.94 8.75
C ASP A 53 -3.00 -4.44 8.57
N LEU A 54 -4.17 -4.04 8.09
CA LEU A 54 -4.56 -2.64 7.87
C LEU A 54 -5.50 -2.14 8.98
N TYR A 55 -5.58 -2.83 10.13
CA TYR A 55 -6.50 -2.44 11.20
C TYR A 55 -6.27 -0.98 11.62
N GLY A 56 -7.33 -0.17 11.55
CA GLY A 56 -7.27 1.26 11.90
C GLY A 56 -6.41 2.13 10.97
N ALA A 57 -5.93 1.59 9.85
CA ALA A 57 -5.20 2.38 8.86
C ALA A 57 -6.10 3.48 8.28
N ASN A 58 -5.56 4.65 7.95
CA ASN A 58 -6.34 5.68 7.27
C ASN A 58 -6.23 5.50 5.76
N LEU A 59 -7.20 4.82 5.13
CA LEU A 59 -7.25 4.64 3.67
C LEU A 59 -8.06 5.73 2.95
N ARG A 60 -8.42 6.84 3.61
CA ARG A 60 -9.28 7.86 3.00
C ARG A 60 -8.67 8.42 1.71
N GLY A 61 -9.36 8.18 0.59
CA GLY A 61 -8.93 8.64 -0.73
C GLY A 61 -7.74 7.86 -1.31
N ALA A 62 -7.31 6.76 -0.69
CA ALA A 62 -6.34 5.86 -1.29
C ALA A 62 -6.92 5.19 -2.53
N ASN A 63 -6.08 5.00 -3.55
CA ASN A 63 -6.46 4.29 -4.77
C ASN A 63 -6.00 2.83 -4.67
N LEU A 64 -6.94 1.91 -4.49
CA LEU A 64 -6.69 0.47 -4.38
C LEU A 64 -7.10 -0.31 -5.64
N TYR A 65 -7.30 0.38 -6.78
CA TYR A 65 -7.73 -0.30 -8.01
C TYR A 65 -6.70 -1.38 -8.41
N GLY A 66 -7.16 -2.62 -8.57
CA GLY A 66 -6.31 -3.76 -8.91
C GLY A 66 -5.42 -4.28 -7.77
N ALA A 67 -5.47 -3.68 -6.58
CA ALA A 67 -4.69 -4.14 -5.44
C ALA A 67 -5.14 -5.53 -4.98
N ASN A 68 -4.18 -6.40 -4.65
CA ASN A 68 -4.47 -7.70 -4.07
C ASN A 68 -4.67 -7.56 -2.56
N LEU A 69 -5.91 -7.65 -2.11
CA LEU A 69 -6.31 -7.55 -0.69
C LEU A 69 -6.68 -8.91 -0.09
N TYR A 70 -6.35 -10.02 -0.74
CA TYR A 70 -6.71 -11.34 -0.25
C TYR A 70 -6.17 -11.57 1.16
N GLY A 71 -7.05 -11.87 2.12
CA GLY A 71 -6.67 -12.08 3.52
C GLY A 71 -6.17 -10.85 4.28
N ALA A 72 -6.26 -9.64 3.70
CA ALA A 72 -5.90 -8.42 4.40
C ALA A 72 -6.94 -8.09 5.49
N ASN A 73 -6.48 -7.64 6.67
CA ASN A 73 -7.35 -7.20 7.74
C ASN A 73 -7.71 -5.72 7.55
N LEU A 74 -8.89 -5.44 6.99
CA LEU A 74 -9.39 -4.09 6.73
C LEU A 74 -10.29 -3.53 7.84
N CYS A 75 -10.37 -4.20 9.00
CA CYS A 75 -11.26 -3.75 10.06
C CYS A 75 -10.87 -2.35 10.56
N GLY A 76 -11.78 -1.38 10.43
CA GLY A 76 -11.56 0.00 10.85
C GLY A 76 -10.64 0.82 9.94
N ALA A 77 -10.32 0.31 8.74
CA ALA A 77 -9.50 0.99 7.74
C ALA A 77 -10.27 2.03 6.88
#